data_AF-A0A962YC22-F1
#
_entry.id   AF-A0A962YC22-F1
#
_cell.length_a   1.000
_cell.length_b   1.000
_cell.length_c   1.000
_cell.angle_alpha   90.00
_cell.angle_beta   90.00
_cell.angle_gamma   90.00
#
_symmetry.space_group_name_H-M   'P 1'
#
loop_
_entity.id
_entity.type
_entity.pdbx_description
1 polymer ?
#
loop_
_entity_poly.entity_id
_entity_poly.type
_entity_poly.pdbx_seq_one_letter_code
_entity_poly.pdbx_strand_id
1 'polypeptide(L)'
;MKTAHLRPVEQQATAVNSIALQPASLDIWDKKYRLKAKNGRPIDETIDGTYQRVARALADVEETDDKRTHWYEQFLWALRQGAIPAGRITSNAGAQEHKPATSTINCTVSGTIQDSMDDILQKVHEAGLTLKAGCGIGYEFSTLRPRGAYVSGAGAYTSGPLSFMDIYDKMCFTVSSAGGRRGAQMGTFDIGHPDVLEFIRAKRENGRLRQFNLSLLITEEFMEAVKADSDWPLAFPLRPQEEEEDGIDLNDADQIIWRDWPAQHNMVVRADGKVACKIYKTLRARRLWDMIMASTYDYAEPGFILIDQVNELNNNWFC
;
A
#
# COMPACT_ATOMS: atom_id res chain seq x y z
N MET A 1 58.03 -20.25 -3.39
CA MET A 1 56.90 -19.32 -3.18
C MET A 1 56.36 -19.54 -1.77
N LYS A 2 56.44 -18.54 -0.90
CA LYS A 2 55.86 -18.61 0.45
C LYS A 2 54.39 -18.24 0.35
N THR A 3 53.51 -19.18 0.64
CA THR A 3 52.06 -18.97 0.67
C THR A 3 51.73 -18.06 1.86
N ALA A 4 51.20 -16.87 1.58
CA ALA A 4 50.74 -15.96 2.62
C ALA A 4 49.42 -16.52 3.20
N HIS A 5 49.47 -17.04 4.42
CA HIS A 5 48.27 -17.34 5.19
C HIS A 5 47.75 -16.02 5.76
N LEU A 6 46.73 -15.46 5.11
CA LEU A 6 45.94 -14.37 5.66
C LEU A 6 45.23 -14.91 6.92
N ARG A 7 45.68 -14.46 8.10
CA ARG A 7 44.93 -14.67 9.33
C ARG A 7 43.76 -13.68 9.33
N PRO A 8 42.54 -14.10 9.73
CA PRO A 8 41.48 -13.14 10.02
C PRO A 8 42.02 -12.16 11.06
N VAL A 9 41.74 -10.87 10.88
CA VAL A 9 41.91 -9.90 11.97
C VAL A 9 41.12 -10.46 13.15
N GLU A 10 41.76 -10.66 14.30
CA GLU A 10 41.05 -10.93 15.54
C GLU A 10 40.04 -9.78 15.70
N GLN A 11 38.76 -10.07 15.43
CA GLN A 11 37.69 -9.16 15.76
C GLN A 11 37.78 -8.97 17.26
N GLN A 12 38.35 -7.86 17.71
CA GLN A 12 37.91 -7.29 18.96
C GLN A 12 36.41 -7.17 18.80
N ALA A 13 35.68 -8.03 19.49
CA ALA A 13 34.24 -8.05 19.49
C ALA A 13 33.76 -6.77 20.17
N THR A 14 33.81 -5.65 19.45
CA THR A 14 32.89 -4.54 19.71
C THR A 14 31.52 -5.07 19.33
N ALA A 15 30.92 -5.83 20.24
CA ALA A 15 29.52 -6.18 20.16
C ALA A 15 28.76 -4.87 19.91
N VAL A 16 27.73 -4.89 19.06
CA VAL A 16 26.89 -3.71 18.80
C VAL A 16 26.39 -3.07 20.12
N ASN A 17 26.26 -3.89 21.17
CA ASN A 17 26.00 -3.50 22.56
C ASN A 17 27.02 -2.56 23.22
N SER A 18 28.18 -2.31 22.60
CA SER A 18 29.21 -1.38 23.11
C SER A 18 28.87 0.08 22.83
N ILE A 19 27.90 0.35 21.95
CA ILE A 19 27.41 1.70 21.66
C ILE A 19 26.18 1.97 22.52
N ALA A 20 26.29 2.97 23.40
CA ALA A 20 25.15 3.39 24.20
C ALA A 20 24.02 3.92 23.31
N LEU A 21 22.78 3.50 23.63
CA LEU A 21 21.61 3.99 22.91
C LEU A 21 21.42 5.49 23.15
N GLN A 22 20.99 6.19 22.09
CA GLN A 22 20.64 7.59 22.19
C GLN A 22 19.39 7.75 23.07
N PRO A 23 19.26 8.88 23.81
CA PRO A 23 18.05 9.16 24.58
C PRO A 23 16.76 9.07 23.75
N ALA A 24 16.80 9.51 22.49
CA ALA A 24 15.68 9.38 21.55
C ALA A 24 15.30 7.92 21.27
N SER A 25 16.28 7.01 21.16
CA SER A 25 16.03 5.58 20.96
C SER A 25 15.32 4.96 22.16
N LEU A 26 15.71 5.35 23.37
CA LEU A 26 15.06 4.90 24.61
C LEU A 26 13.63 5.42 24.72
N ASP A 27 13.40 6.69 24.41
CA ASP A 27 12.07 7.30 24.39
C ASP A 27 11.14 6.63 23.36
N ILE A 28 11.66 6.37 22.15
CA ILE A 28 10.92 5.67 21.09
C ILE A 28 10.59 4.24 21.54
N TRP A 29 11.54 3.51 22.11
CA TRP A 29 11.29 2.17 22.64
C TRP A 29 10.19 2.19 23.70
N ASP A 30 10.33 3.03 24.72
CA ASP A 30 9.37 3.08 25.83
C ASP A 30 7.94 3.45 25.38
N LYS A 31 7.82 4.36 24.40
CA LYS A 31 6.50 4.80 23.88
C LYS A 31 5.89 3.84 22.87
N LYS A 32 6.70 3.21 22.01
CA LYS A 32 6.20 2.55 20.79
C LYS A 32 6.39 1.03 20.75
N TYR A 33 7.32 0.48 21.54
CA TYR A 33 7.74 -0.92 21.41
C TYR A 33 7.72 -1.69 22.73
N ARG A 34 7.98 -1.01 23.86
CA ARG A 34 7.95 -1.60 25.19
C ARG A 34 6.55 -2.11 25.51
N LEU A 35 6.44 -3.40 25.82
CA LEU A 35 5.18 -3.96 26.28
C LEU A 35 4.87 -3.45 27.69
N LYS A 36 3.65 -2.95 27.87
CA LYS A 36 3.12 -2.44 29.14
C LYS A 36 1.75 -3.06 29.37
N ALA A 37 1.44 -3.37 30.63
CA ALA A 37 0.11 -3.76 31.05
C ALA A 37 -0.87 -2.57 30.94
N LYS A 38 -2.17 -2.84 31.06
CA LYS A 38 -3.24 -1.82 30.98
C LYS A 38 -3.07 -0.67 32.00
N ASN A 39 -2.49 -0.95 33.17
CA ASN A 39 -2.21 0.05 34.19
C ASN A 39 -0.89 0.83 33.97
N GLY A 40 -0.24 0.64 32.83
CA GLY A 40 1.02 1.31 32.48
C GLY A 40 2.28 0.62 33.01
N ARG A 41 2.15 -0.44 33.83
CA ARG A 41 3.29 -1.18 34.35
C ARG A 41 4.08 -1.82 33.20
N PRO A 42 5.41 -1.60 33.09
CA PRO A 42 6.24 -2.31 32.14
C PRO A 42 6.17 -3.82 32.32
N ILE A 43 6.00 -4.54 31.22
CA ILE A 43 6.19 -5.99 31.12
C ILE A 43 7.59 -6.27 30.59
N ASP A 44 7.99 -5.56 29.53
CA ASP A 44 9.39 -5.54 29.11
C ASP A 44 10.14 -4.54 30.01
N GLU A 45 10.96 -5.02 30.94
CA GLU A 45 11.72 -4.12 31.83
C GLU A 45 12.86 -3.40 31.11
N THR A 46 13.48 -4.08 30.14
CA THR A 46 14.61 -3.60 29.35
C THR A 46 14.39 -3.88 27.86
N ILE A 47 15.20 -3.25 26.99
CA ILE A 47 15.20 -3.55 25.54
C ILE A 47 15.54 -5.02 25.30
N ASP A 48 16.47 -5.58 26.06
CA ASP A 48 16.79 -6.99 25.98
C ASP A 48 15.59 -7.87 26.39
N GLY A 49 14.78 -7.44 27.36
CA GLY A 49 13.51 -8.08 27.69
C GLY A 49 12.53 -8.10 26.51
N THR A 50 12.46 -7.01 25.73
CA THR A 50 11.71 -7.00 24.46
C THR A 50 12.28 -8.04 23.47
N TYR A 51 13.61 -8.15 23.34
CA TYR A 51 14.22 -9.14 22.45
C TYR A 51 13.95 -10.58 22.90
N GLN A 52 14.05 -10.86 24.20
CA GLN A 52 13.73 -12.18 24.76
C GLN A 52 12.27 -12.57 24.50
N ARG A 53 11.32 -11.65 24.71
CA ARG A 53 9.90 -11.88 24.40
C ARG A 53 9.69 -12.21 22.92
N VAL A 54 10.28 -11.41 22.02
CA VAL A 54 10.14 -11.63 20.57
C VAL A 54 10.78 -12.96 20.15
N ALA A 55 12.01 -13.24 20.60
CA ALA A 55 12.69 -14.50 20.31
C ALA A 55 11.91 -15.72 20.79
N ARG A 56 11.32 -15.64 22.00
CA ARG A 56 10.47 -16.71 22.54
C ARG A 56 9.24 -16.93 21.66
N ALA A 57 8.51 -15.86 21.35
CA ALA A 57 7.32 -15.95 20.51
C ALA A 57 7.60 -16.53 19.12
N LEU A 58 8.78 -16.23 18.54
CA LEU A 58 9.21 -16.80 17.26
C LEU A 58 9.58 -18.28 17.37
N ALA A 59 10.19 -18.69 18.49
CA ALA A 59 10.62 -20.07 18.68
C ALA A 59 9.47 -21.01 19.07
N ASP A 60 8.41 -20.51 19.73
CA ASP A 60 7.33 -21.35 20.28
C ASP A 60 6.49 -22.07 19.20
N VAL A 61 6.57 -21.64 17.94
CA VAL A 61 5.92 -22.32 16.80
C VAL A 61 6.58 -23.66 16.45
N GLU A 62 7.81 -23.89 16.93
CA GLU A 62 8.56 -25.12 16.69
C GLU A 62 7.94 -26.31 17.43
N GLU A 63 8.07 -27.50 16.84
CA GLU A 63 7.33 -28.70 17.26
C GLU A 63 7.83 -29.30 18.57
N THR A 64 9.14 -29.27 18.82
CA THR A 64 9.79 -29.93 19.97
C THR A 64 10.47 -28.93 20.88
N ASP A 65 10.56 -29.25 22.17
CA ASP A 65 11.19 -28.36 23.16
C ASP A 65 12.68 -28.15 22.89
N ASP A 66 13.38 -29.15 22.33
CA ASP A 66 14.77 -29.01 21.89
C ASP A 66 14.89 -27.99 20.76
N LYS A 67 14.00 -28.05 19.76
CA LYS A 67 13.97 -27.07 18.66
C LYS A 67 13.61 -25.68 19.18
N ARG A 68 12.59 -25.56 20.04
CA ARG A 68 12.19 -24.28 20.67
C ARG A 68 13.35 -23.66 21.44
N THR A 69 14.11 -24.46 22.18
CA THR A 69 15.27 -23.99 22.94
C THR A 69 16.38 -23.52 22.00
N HIS A 70 16.74 -24.34 21.00
CA HIS A 70 17.75 -24.00 20.02
C HIS A 70 17.40 -22.70 19.27
N TRP A 71 16.19 -22.60 18.71
CA TRP A 71 15.78 -21.45 17.92
C TRP A 71 15.59 -20.19 18.76
N TYR A 72 15.14 -20.31 20.01
CA TYR A 72 15.11 -19.17 20.94
C TYR A 72 16.50 -18.54 21.09
N GLU A 73 17.55 -19.35 21.26
CA GLU A 73 18.92 -18.86 21.38
C GLU A 73 19.39 -18.20 20.08
N GLN A 74 19.09 -18.79 18.93
CA GLN A 74 19.47 -18.23 17.62
C GLN A 74 18.77 -16.89 17.34
N PHE A 75 17.46 -16.79 17.58
CA PHE A 75 16.71 -15.55 17.38
C PHE A 75 17.15 -14.46 18.35
N LEU A 76 17.37 -14.80 19.62
CA LEU A 76 17.84 -13.83 20.60
C LEU A 76 19.24 -13.32 20.27
N TRP A 77 20.14 -14.20 19.84
CA TRP A 77 21.45 -13.80 19.33
C TRP A 77 21.31 -12.83 18.15
N ALA A 78 20.50 -13.17 17.15
CA ALA A 78 20.32 -12.35 15.96
C ALA A 78 19.78 -10.94 16.30
N LEU A 79 18.75 -10.86 17.15
CA LEU A 79 18.18 -9.59 17.62
C LEU A 79 19.24 -8.71 18.31
N ARG A 80 20.07 -9.31 19.18
CA ARG A 80 21.17 -8.64 19.87
C ARG A 80 22.30 -8.22 18.95
N GLN A 81 22.46 -8.88 17.80
CA GLN A 81 23.43 -8.52 16.77
C GLN A 81 22.86 -7.56 15.70
N GLY A 82 21.66 -7.03 15.91
CA GLY A 82 21.08 -5.99 15.06
C GLY A 82 20.17 -6.49 13.95
N ALA A 83 19.78 -7.76 13.94
CA ALA A 83 18.68 -8.24 13.10
C ALA A 83 17.33 -7.77 13.68
N ILE A 84 16.97 -6.51 13.43
CA ILE A 84 15.79 -5.88 14.03
C ILE A 84 14.55 -6.10 13.15
N PRO A 85 13.50 -6.78 13.65
CA PRO A 85 12.29 -7.01 12.87
C PRO A 85 11.43 -5.76 12.78
N ALA A 86 10.45 -5.79 11.88
CA ALA A 86 9.54 -4.68 11.66
C ALA A 86 8.79 -4.28 12.96
N GLY A 87 8.34 -3.02 12.97
CA GLY A 87 7.82 -2.41 14.20
C GLY A 87 6.60 -3.10 14.84
N ARG A 88 5.72 -3.76 14.06
CA ARG A 88 4.57 -4.49 14.62
C ARG A 88 4.99 -5.82 15.22
N ILE A 89 5.94 -6.53 14.59
CA ILE A 89 6.55 -7.73 15.16
C ILE A 89 7.14 -7.40 16.54
N THR A 90 7.99 -6.37 16.63
CA THR A 90 8.62 -5.96 17.90
C THR A 90 7.59 -5.62 18.99
N SER A 91 6.51 -4.91 18.62
CA SER A 91 5.46 -4.46 19.56
C SER A 91 4.50 -5.57 20.01
N ASN A 92 4.25 -6.57 19.17
CA ASN A 92 3.06 -7.44 19.30
C ASN A 92 3.39 -8.94 19.40
N ALA A 93 4.55 -9.41 18.94
CA ALA A 93 4.91 -10.83 19.07
C ALA A 93 5.06 -11.23 20.55
N GLY A 94 4.29 -12.20 21.04
CA GLY A 94 4.30 -12.59 22.45
C GLY A 94 3.57 -11.60 23.39
N ALA A 95 2.74 -10.71 22.85
CA ALA A 95 1.99 -9.72 23.63
C ALA A 95 0.49 -10.06 23.79
N GLN A 96 0.04 -11.24 23.37
CA GLN A 96 -1.37 -11.60 23.20
C GLN A 96 -2.19 -11.46 24.49
N GLU A 97 -1.59 -11.74 25.65
CA GLU A 97 -2.25 -11.56 26.96
C GLU A 97 -2.67 -10.10 27.21
N HIS A 98 -1.91 -9.13 26.70
CA HIS A 98 -2.15 -7.71 26.92
C HIS A 98 -2.69 -6.97 25.69
N LYS A 99 -2.47 -7.52 24.49
CA LYS A 99 -2.86 -6.96 23.18
C LYS A 99 -3.46 -8.06 22.28
N PRO A 100 -4.61 -8.66 22.65
CA PRO A 100 -5.13 -9.88 22.01
C PRO A 100 -5.57 -9.68 20.55
N ALA A 101 -5.96 -8.46 20.16
CA ALA A 101 -6.49 -8.16 18.84
C ALA A 101 -5.51 -7.28 18.03
N THR A 102 -4.24 -7.67 17.97
CA THR A 102 -3.21 -6.95 17.21
C THR A 102 -2.48 -7.87 16.22
N SER A 103 -2.02 -7.31 15.11
CA SER A 103 -1.28 -8.05 14.09
C SER A 103 0.23 -7.88 14.25
N THR A 104 1.00 -8.90 13.87
CA THR A 104 2.46 -8.78 13.67
C THR A 104 2.82 -8.26 12.28
N ILE A 105 1.85 -8.19 11.36
CA ILE A 105 2.01 -7.66 10.00
C ILE A 105 2.01 -6.12 10.05
N ASN A 106 2.98 -5.51 9.37
CA ASN A 106 3.10 -4.06 9.30
C ASN A 106 2.24 -3.45 8.20
N CYS A 107 2.37 -3.98 6.98
CA CYS A 107 1.78 -3.43 5.77
C CYS A 107 0.96 -4.52 5.08
N THR A 108 -0.20 -4.15 4.55
CA THR A 108 -1.03 -5.00 3.71
C THR A 108 -1.40 -4.26 2.43
N VAL A 109 -1.84 -5.03 1.44
CA VAL A 109 -2.43 -4.51 0.21
C VAL A 109 -3.87 -5.03 0.16
N SER A 110 -4.81 -4.15 -0.13
CA SER A 110 -6.21 -4.51 -0.31
C SER A 110 -6.36 -5.38 -1.57
N GLY A 111 -7.38 -6.23 -1.59
CA GLY A 111 -7.82 -6.85 -2.84
C GLY A 111 -8.40 -5.81 -3.80
N THR A 112 -8.65 -6.22 -5.05
CA THR A 112 -9.29 -5.35 -6.05
C THR A 112 -10.62 -4.82 -5.53
N ILE A 113 -10.80 -3.50 -5.60
CA ILE A 113 -12.07 -2.85 -5.29
C ILE A 113 -12.95 -2.97 -6.53
N GLN A 114 -14.09 -3.64 -6.43
CA GLN A 114 -15.05 -3.75 -7.54
C GLN A 114 -15.92 -2.50 -7.60
N ASP A 115 -16.32 -2.12 -8.81
CA ASP A 115 -17.12 -0.92 -9.08
C ASP A 115 -18.61 -1.13 -8.71
N SER A 116 -18.86 -1.35 -7.42
CA SER A 116 -20.18 -1.51 -6.83
C SER A 116 -20.20 -0.97 -5.40
N MET A 117 -21.34 -0.42 -4.97
CA MET A 117 -21.45 0.12 -3.60
C MET A 117 -21.21 -0.95 -2.53
N ASP A 118 -21.68 -2.19 -2.78
CA ASP A 118 -21.52 -3.30 -1.86
C ASP A 118 -20.04 -3.63 -1.64
N ASP A 119 -19.28 -3.85 -2.71
CA ASP A 119 -17.86 -4.16 -2.60
C ASP A 119 -17.05 -2.97 -2.06
N ILE A 120 -17.34 -1.73 -2.49
CA ILE A 120 -16.67 -0.53 -1.96
C ILE A 120 -16.82 -0.46 -0.44
N LEU A 121 -18.03 -0.64 0.10
CA LEU A 121 -18.28 -0.57 1.54
C LEU A 121 -17.73 -1.79 2.28
N GLN A 122 -17.76 -2.97 1.66
CA GLN A 122 -17.11 -4.16 2.20
C GLN A 122 -15.59 -3.97 2.34
N LYS A 123 -14.94 -3.35 1.35
CA LYS A 123 -13.51 -2.98 1.40
C LYS A 123 -13.21 -1.90 2.44
N VAL A 124 -14.11 -0.94 2.67
CA VAL A 124 -14.01 -0.01 3.81
C VAL A 124 -14.07 -0.76 5.15
N HIS A 125 -14.94 -1.75 5.28
CA HIS A 125 -15.06 -2.56 6.49
C HIS A 125 -13.78 -3.37 6.76
N GLU A 126 -13.27 -4.08 5.74
CA GLU A 126 -11.99 -4.82 5.81
C GLU A 126 -10.82 -3.90 6.18
N ALA A 127 -10.77 -2.71 5.59
CA ALA A 127 -9.79 -1.68 5.89
C ALA A 127 -9.84 -1.23 7.36
N GLY A 128 -11.04 -0.99 7.90
CA GLY A 128 -11.22 -0.60 9.30
C GLY A 128 -10.72 -1.65 10.28
N LEU A 129 -10.99 -2.93 10.02
CA LEU A 129 -10.48 -4.03 10.83
C LEU A 129 -8.95 -4.15 10.74
N THR A 130 -8.39 -3.98 9.55
CA THR A 130 -6.95 -4.01 9.28
C THR A 130 -6.21 -2.91 10.04
N LEU A 131 -6.71 -1.68 9.97
CA LEU A 131 -6.16 -0.53 10.69
C LEU A 131 -6.31 -0.67 12.20
N LYS A 132 -7.44 -1.21 12.68
CA LYS A 132 -7.68 -1.49 14.11
C LYS A 132 -6.67 -2.50 14.66
N ALA A 133 -6.29 -3.51 13.87
CA ALA A 133 -5.24 -4.47 14.22
C ALA A 133 -3.82 -3.85 14.20
N GLY A 134 -3.68 -2.65 13.63
CA GLY A 134 -2.45 -1.87 13.57
C GLY A 134 -1.72 -1.93 12.23
N CYS A 135 -2.22 -2.64 11.23
CA CYS A 135 -1.60 -2.66 9.91
C CYS A 135 -1.81 -1.32 9.19
N GLY A 136 -0.84 -0.91 8.36
CA GLY A 136 -1.09 0.03 7.27
C GLY A 136 -1.61 -0.72 6.04
N ILE A 137 -2.36 -0.05 5.17
CA ILE A 137 -3.02 -0.70 4.03
C ILE A 137 -2.97 0.16 2.76
N GLY A 138 -2.64 -0.46 1.63
CA GLY A 138 -2.66 0.15 0.29
C GLY A 138 -3.87 -0.28 -0.54
N TYR A 139 -4.33 0.58 -1.44
CA TYR A 139 -5.48 0.34 -2.32
C TYR A 139 -5.18 0.83 -3.74
N GLU A 140 -5.82 0.20 -4.71
CA GLU A 140 -5.89 0.62 -6.10
C GLU A 140 -7.33 1.07 -6.38
N PHE A 141 -7.54 2.35 -6.74
CA PHE A 141 -8.87 2.95 -6.89
C PHE A 141 -9.32 3.12 -8.35
N SER A 142 -8.51 2.73 -9.33
CA SER A 142 -8.74 2.99 -10.75
C SER A 142 -9.81 2.10 -11.37
N THR A 143 -10.24 1.07 -10.66
CA THR A 143 -11.37 0.23 -11.04
C THR A 143 -12.71 0.92 -10.86
N LEU A 144 -12.79 2.03 -10.11
CA LEU A 144 -14.02 2.75 -9.86
C LEU A 144 -14.36 3.70 -11.01
N ARG A 145 -15.61 3.68 -11.48
CA ARG A 145 -16.02 4.49 -12.64
C ARG A 145 -15.84 6.00 -12.43
N PRO A 146 -15.54 6.76 -13.49
CA PRO A 146 -15.24 8.17 -13.37
C PRO A 146 -16.47 9.00 -12.97
N ARG A 147 -16.23 10.14 -12.33
CA ARG A 147 -17.29 11.10 -11.97
C ARG A 147 -18.13 11.47 -13.19
N GLY A 148 -19.44 11.53 -12.97
CA GLY A 148 -20.40 11.79 -14.03
C GLY A 148 -20.74 10.56 -14.90
N ALA A 149 -20.14 9.39 -14.66
CA ALA A 149 -20.61 8.15 -15.28
C ALA A 149 -21.96 7.73 -14.71
N TYR A 150 -22.80 7.13 -15.55
CA TYR A 150 -24.17 6.76 -15.21
C TYR A 150 -24.21 5.48 -14.34
N VAL A 151 -25.17 5.46 -13.41
CA VAL A 151 -25.43 4.35 -12.48
C VAL A 151 -26.85 3.85 -12.71
N SER A 152 -26.99 2.86 -13.60
CA SER A 152 -28.29 2.35 -14.05
C SER A 152 -29.22 1.93 -12.91
N GLY A 153 -28.69 1.26 -11.88
CA GLY A 153 -29.48 0.82 -10.72
C GLY A 153 -30.00 1.97 -9.82
N ALA A 154 -29.38 3.15 -9.89
CA ALA A 154 -29.78 4.32 -9.10
C ALA A 154 -30.47 5.42 -9.94
N GLY A 155 -30.44 5.32 -11.27
CA GLY A 155 -30.94 6.37 -12.17
C GLY A 155 -30.22 7.71 -12.01
N ALA A 156 -28.94 7.67 -11.61
CA ALA A 156 -28.17 8.85 -11.23
C ALA A 156 -26.72 8.77 -11.73
N TYR A 157 -25.96 9.84 -11.50
CA TYR A 157 -24.54 9.93 -11.88
C TYR A 157 -23.64 9.82 -10.65
N THR A 158 -22.52 9.11 -10.79
CA THR A 158 -21.57 8.92 -9.68
C THR A 158 -20.76 10.19 -9.38
N SER A 159 -20.33 10.31 -8.12
CA SER A 159 -19.39 11.35 -7.68
C SER A 159 -17.92 11.02 -7.99
N GLY A 160 -17.65 9.81 -8.51
CA GLY A 160 -16.33 9.35 -8.91
C GLY A 160 -15.46 8.84 -7.76
N PRO A 161 -14.25 8.34 -8.05
CA PRO A 161 -13.44 7.56 -7.11
C PRO A 161 -13.00 8.36 -5.88
N LEU A 162 -12.64 9.63 -6.05
CA LEU A 162 -12.11 10.46 -4.96
C LEU A 162 -13.13 10.71 -3.83
N SER A 163 -14.42 10.77 -4.15
CA SER A 163 -15.49 10.89 -3.15
C SER A 163 -15.58 9.63 -2.28
N PHE A 164 -15.39 8.46 -2.87
CA PHE A 164 -15.30 7.20 -2.12
C PHE A 164 -14.01 7.15 -1.29
N MET A 165 -12.88 7.64 -1.81
CA MET A 165 -11.64 7.77 -1.02
C MET A 165 -11.83 8.61 0.25
N ASP A 166 -12.71 9.63 0.23
CA ASP A 166 -13.03 10.42 1.42
C ASP A 166 -13.68 9.57 2.52
N ILE A 167 -14.46 8.52 2.17
CA ILE A 167 -15.01 7.56 3.15
C ILE A 167 -13.87 6.81 3.85
N TYR A 168 -12.90 6.31 3.08
CA TYR A 168 -11.73 5.61 3.62
C TYR A 168 -10.86 6.54 4.48
N ASP A 169 -10.69 7.79 4.08
CA ASP A 169 -9.93 8.80 4.85
C ASP A 169 -10.58 9.04 6.22
N LYS A 170 -11.90 9.23 6.25
CA LYS A 170 -12.66 9.43 7.50
C LYS A 170 -12.69 8.19 8.39
N MET A 171 -12.84 7.02 7.78
CA MET A 171 -12.75 5.75 8.51
C MET A 171 -11.38 5.62 9.18
N CYS A 172 -10.29 5.82 8.44
CA CYS A 172 -8.94 5.72 8.98
C CYS A 172 -8.67 6.74 10.08
N PHE A 173 -9.10 7.99 9.89
CA PHE A 173 -9.01 9.02 10.92
C PHE A 173 -9.71 8.61 12.22
N THR A 174 -10.91 8.04 12.10
CA THR A 174 -11.70 7.58 13.24
C THR A 174 -11.00 6.43 13.97
N VAL A 175 -10.55 5.40 13.24
CA VAL A 175 -9.84 4.24 13.83
C VAL A 175 -8.51 4.65 14.47
N SER A 176 -7.78 5.57 13.85
CA SER A 176 -6.50 6.09 14.34
C SER A 176 -6.63 6.82 15.66
N SER A 177 -7.77 7.47 15.92
CA SER A 177 -8.00 8.20 17.18
C SER A 177 -8.17 7.27 18.39
N ALA A 178 -8.52 6.00 18.17
CA ALA A 178 -8.70 5.00 19.22
C ALA A 178 -7.39 4.28 19.64
N GLY A 179 -6.32 4.41 18.85
CA GLY A 179 -5.03 3.74 19.09
C GLY A 179 -3.86 4.71 19.21
N GLY A 180 -2.83 4.38 20.01
CA GLY A 180 -1.65 5.23 20.21
C GLY A 180 -0.75 5.45 18.98
N ARG A 181 -1.19 5.10 17.78
CA ARG A 181 -0.48 5.29 16.51
C ARG A 181 -1.47 5.74 15.42
N ARG A 182 -1.05 6.74 14.64
CA ARG A 182 -1.75 7.16 13.42
C ARG A 182 -1.82 5.99 12.43
N GLY A 183 -2.99 5.72 11.88
CA GLY A 183 -3.19 4.84 10.75
C GLY A 183 -2.61 5.45 9.48
N ALA A 184 -2.06 4.62 8.62
CA ALA A 184 -1.46 5.04 7.37
C ALA A 184 -2.08 4.22 6.25
N GLN A 185 -2.51 4.91 5.21
CA GLN A 185 -3.06 4.31 4.01
C GLN A 185 -2.28 4.76 2.79
N MET A 186 -2.28 3.95 1.73
CA MET A 186 -1.76 4.34 0.43
C MET A 186 -2.85 4.19 -0.62
N GLY A 187 -3.07 5.23 -1.43
CA GLY A 187 -3.99 5.16 -2.57
C GLY A 187 -3.19 5.23 -3.86
N THR A 188 -3.37 4.25 -4.74
CA THR A 188 -2.83 4.29 -6.10
C THR A 188 -3.91 4.61 -7.11
N PHE A 189 -3.48 5.17 -8.23
CA PHE A 189 -4.37 5.55 -9.32
C PHE A 189 -3.66 5.49 -10.67
N ASP A 190 -4.34 5.00 -11.68
CA ASP A 190 -3.85 4.79 -13.03
C ASP A 190 -3.71 6.12 -13.76
N ILE A 191 -2.59 6.29 -14.45
CA ILE A 191 -2.27 7.52 -15.19
C ILE A 191 -3.23 7.78 -16.37
N GLY A 192 -3.88 6.74 -16.87
CA GLY A 192 -4.89 6.78 -17.93
C GLY A 192 -6.33 6.91 -17.43
N HIS A 193 -6.59 7.00 -16.13
CA HIS A 193 -7.95 7.13 -15.61
C HIS A 193 -8.55 8.53 -15.88
N PRO A 194 -9.84 8.69 -16.26
CA PRO A 194 -10.44 10.00 -16.55
C PRO A 194 -10.37 11.03 -15.42
N ASP A 195 -10.41 10.57 -14.17
CA ASP A 195 -10.27 11.41 -12.97
C ASP A 195 -8.83 11.66 -12.50
N VAL A 196 -7.80 11.23 -13.24
CA VAL A 196 -6.39 11.36 -12.82
C VAL A 196 -5.99 12.81 -12.53
N LEU A 197 -6.59 13.77 -13.26
CA LEU A 197 -6.31 15.19 -13.06
C LEU A 197 -6.73 15.68 -11.67
N GLU A 198 -7.84 15.15 -11.15
CA GLU A 198 -8.28 15.47 -9.80
C GLU A 198 -7.45 14.75 -8.75
N PHE A 199 -7.08 13.49 -9.01
CA PHE A 199 -6.20 12.73 -8.12
C PHE A 199 -4.86 13.46 -7.89
N ILE A 200 -4.22 13.94 -8.97
CA ILE A 200 -2.97 14.72 -8.89
C ILE A 200 -3.12 15.99 -8.05
N ARG A 201 -4.31 16.59 -8.06
CA ARG A 201 -4.60 17.85 -7.36
C ARG A 201 -5.24 17.66 -5.98
N ALA A 202 -5.56 16.43 -5.58
CA ALA A 202 -6.43 16.17 -4.44
C ALA A 202 -5.91 16.81 -3.14
N LYS A 203 -4.58 16.80 -2.92
CA LYS A 203 -3.95 17.38 -1.73
C LYS A 203 -3.69 18.89 -1.78
N ARG A 204 -4.02 19.55 -2.89
CA ARG A 204 -4.05 21.02 -2.93
C ARG A 204 -5.17 21.57 -2.06
N GLU A 205 -6.22 20.78 -1.88
CA GLU A 205 -7.30 21.09 -0.95
C GLU A 205 -6.85 20.80 0.50
N ASN A 206 -6.77 21.85 1.30
CA ASN A 206 -6.33 21.71 2.69
C ASN A 206 -7.27 20.80 3.48
N GLY A 207 -6.74 19.71 4.02
CA GLY A 207 -7.52 18.79 4.86
C GLY A 207 -7.93 17.50 4.18
N ARG A 208 -7.88 17.45 2.86
CA ARG A 208 -8.37 16.32 2.07
C ARG A 208 -7.34 15.20 1.96
N LEU A 209 -7.82 13.94 2.05
CA LEU A 209 -7.02 12.71 1.95
C LEU A 209 -5.75 12.70 2.82
N ARG A 210 -5.83 13.25 4.04
CA ARG A 210 -4.68 13.36 4.96
C ARG A 210 -4.19 12.02 5.51
N GLN A 211 -5.01 10.99 5.52
CA GLN A 211 -4.63 9.65 5.97
C GLN A 211 -4.03 8.79 4.86
N PHE A 212 -4.01 9.30 3.63
CA PHE A 212 -3.38 8.65 2.49
C PHE A 212 -2.01 9.22 2.18
N ASN A 213 -1.11 8.38 1.66
CA ASN A 213 -0.12 8.80 0.68
C ASN A 213 -0.63 8.42 -0.72
N LEU A 214 -0.49 9.31 -1.69
CA LEU A 214 -0.99 9.12 -3.05
C LEU A 214 0.14 8.83 -4.02
N SER A 215 -0.04 7.82 -4.87
CA SER A 215 0.92 7.46 -5.93
C SER A 215 0.21 7.15 -7.25
N LEU A 216 0.81 7.56 -8.35
CA LEU A 216 0.33 7.19 -9.69
C LEU A 216 0.97 5.89 -10.16
N LEU A 217 0.17 5.03 -10.79
CA LEU A 217 0.65 3.90 -11.56
C LEU A 217 1.02 4.42 -12.95
N ILE A 218 2.33 4.49 -13.20
CA ILE A 218 2.91 4.99 -14.44
C ILE A 218 3.30 3.82 -15.31
N THR A 219 2.77 3.79 -16.53
CA THR A 219 3.12 2.81 -17.56
C THR A 219 4.30 3.26 -18.39
N GLU A 220 5.00 2.31 -19.02
CA GLU A 220 6.03 2.57 -20.01
C GLU A 220 5.47 3.37 -21.19
N GLU A 221 4.28 3.00 -21.66
CA GLU A 221 3.57 3.69 -22.75
C GLU A 221 3.38 5.19 -22.48
N PHE A 222 3.02 5.54 -21.23
CA PHE A 222 2.90 6.95 -20.84
C PHE A 222 4.25 7.67 -20.89
N MET A 223 5.31 7.03 -20.40
CA MET A 223 6.65 7.62 -20.42
C MET A 223 7.16 7.85 -21.84
N GLU A 224 6.89 6.93 -22.76
CA GLU A 224 7.20 7.12 -24.18
C GLU A 224 6.37 8.26 -24.79
N ALA A 225 5.08 8.35 -24.46
CA ALA A 225 4.25 9.47 -24.88
C ALA A 225 4.76 10.82 -24.37
N VAL A 226 5.28 10.89 -23.13
CA VAL A 226 5.91 12.11 -22.57
C VAL A 226 7.16 12.49 -23.37
N LYS A 227 8.05 11.53 -23.65
CA LYS A 227 9.28 11.76 -24.42
C LYS A 227 8.96 12.29 -25.82
N ALA A 228 8.00 11.65 -26.50
CA ALA A 228 7.59 12.00 -27.85
C ALA A 228 6.73 13.28 -27.95
N ASP A 229 6.26 13.84 -26.81
CA ASP A 229 5.20 14.85 -26.79
C ASP A 229 3.96 14.38 -27.57
N SER A 230 3.51 13.15 -27.31
CA SER A 230 2.32 12.59 -27.94
C SER A 230 1.07 12.89 -27.11
N ASP A 231 -0.07 12.64 -27.74
CA ASP A 231 -1.37 12.68 -27.07
C ASP A 231 -1.54 11.44 -26.17
N TRP A 232 -2.23 11.63 -25.06
CA TRP A 232 -2.51 10.63 -24.05
C TRP A 232 -4.02 10.56 -23.79
N PRO A 233 -4.68 9.45 -24.15
CA PRO A 233 -6.11 9.27 -23.92
C PRO A 233 -6.37 8.80 -22.49
N LEU A 234 -7.26 9.53 -21.81
CA LEU A 234 -7.86 9.13 -20.55
C LEU A 234 -9.13 8.34 -20.84
N ALA A 235 -9.16 7.08 -20.40
CA ALA A 235 -10.19 6.13 -20.79
C ALA A 235 -10.57 5.22 -19.62
N PHE A 236 -11.79 4.69 -19.68
CA PHE A 236 -12.32 3.78 -18.68
C PHE A 236 -13.09 2.63 -19.35
N PRO A 237 -13.07 1.40 -18.79
CA PRO A 237 -13.79 0.26 -19.34
C PRO A 237 -15.24 0.52 -19.68
N LEU A 238 -15.67 -0.01 -20.82
CA LEU A 238 -17.04 0.05 -21.30
C LEU A 238 -17.80 -1.21 -20.88
N ARG A 239 -19.00 -1.03 -20.32
CA ARG A 239 -19.91 -2.14 -20.04
C ARG A 239 -20.82 -2.41 -21.25
N PRO A 240 -21.27 -3.66 -21.48
CA PRO A 240 -22.12 -3.99 -22.63
C PRO A 240 -23.39 -3.14 -22.75
N GLN A 241 -24.02 -2.83 -21.61
CA GLN A 241 -25.20 -1.95 -21.59
C GLN A 241 -24.87 -0.53 -22.08
N GLU A 242 -23.69 0.00 -21.74
CA GLU A 242 -23.26 1.33 -22.18
C GLU A 242 -22.90 1.34 -23.67
N GLU A 243 -22.37 0.24 -24.20
CA GLU A 243 -22.14 0.07 -25.65
C GLU A 243 -23.46 0.18 -26.43
N GLU A 244 -24.49 -0.54 -25.99
CA GLU A 244 -25.80 -0.55 -26.64
C GLU A 244 -26.54 0.79 -26.50
N GLU A 245 -26.55 1.39 -25.30
CA GLU A 245 -27.28 2.62 -25.00
C GLU A 245 -26.65 3.86 -25.67
N ASP A 246 -25.32 3.96 -25.66
CA ASP A 246 -24.60 5.10 -26.24
C ASP A 246 -24.34 4.94 -27.75
N GLY A 247 -24.60 3.76 -28.32
CA GLY A 247 -24.36 3.48 -29.74
C GLY A 247 -22.89 3.59 -30.15
N ILE A 248 -21.99 3.10 -29.30
CA ILE A 248 -20.54 3.24 -29.46
C ILE A 248 -20.03 2.28 -30.55
N ASP A 249 -19.28 2.81 -31.52
CA ASP A 249 -18.55 1.97 -32.48
C ASP A 249 -17.25 1.47 -31.85
N LEU A 250 -17.18 0.17 -31.53
CA LEU A 250 -16.00 -0.48 -30.96
C LEU A 250 -14.76 -0.46 -31.86
N ASN A 251 -14.92 -0.14 -33.16
CA ASN A 251 -13.83 -0.05 -34.12
C ASN A 251 -13.30 1.38 -34.29
N ASP A 252 -13.97 2.38 -33.69
CA ASP A 252 -13.54 3.76 -33.76
C ASP A 252 -12.40 4.01 -32.75
N ALA A 253 -11.17 4.13 -33.26
CA ALA A 253 -9.98 4.35 -32.47
C ALA A 253 -9.96 5.72 -31.76
N ASP A 254 -10.80 6.68 -32.17
CA ASP A 254 -10.95 7.96 -31.50
C ASP A 254 -11.91 7.88 -30.30
N GLN A 255 -12.72 6.81 -30.21
CA GLN A 255 -13.65 6.56 -29.10
C GLN A 255 -13.21 5.43 -28.18
N ILE A 256 -12.49 4.43 -28.69
CA ILE A 256 -12.19 3.20 -27.97
C ILE A 256 -10.70 2.86 -28.06
N ILE A 257 -10.14 2.46 -26.92
CA ILE A 257 -8.83 1.84 -26.84
C ILE A 257 -8.93 0.50 -26.13
N TRP A 258 -8.13 -0.46 -26.58
CA TRP A 258 -8.11 -1.81 -26.03
C TRP A 258 -6.92 -1.95 -25.08
N ARG A 259 -7.19 -2.19 -23.79
CA ARG A 259 -6.16 -2.26 -22.74
C ARG A 259 -6.30 -3.53 -21.91
N ASP A 260 -5.20 -3.94 -21.30
CA ASP A 260 -5.24 -4.91 -20.22
C ASP A 260 -5.94 -4.28 -19.00
N TRP A 261 -6.80 -5.04 -18.35
CA TRP A 261 -7.59 -4.54 -17.22
C TRP A 261 -7.78 -5.62 -16.15
N PRO A 262 -7.62 -5.29 -14.86
CA PRO A 262 -7.61 -6.30 -13.79
C PRO A 262 -8.98 -6.93 -13.51
N ALA A 263 -10.08 -6.28 -13.93
CA ALA A 263 -11.45 -6.74 -13.66
C ALA A 263 -12.30 -6.79 -14.94
N GLN A 264 -12.38 -7.96 -15.56
CA GLN A 264 -13.10 -8.14 -16.84
C GLN A 264 -14.59 -8.45 -16.68
N HIS A 265 -15.07 -8.64 -15.45
CA HIS A 265 -16.46 -9.01 -15.21
C HIS A 265 -17.41 -7.90 -15.66
N ASN A 266 -18.39 -8.27 -16.49
CA ASN A 266 -19.39 -7.35 -17.05
C ASN A 266 -18.79 -6.19 -17.87
N MET A 267 -17.65 -6.43 -18.53
CA MET A 267 -17.01 -5.49 -19.45
C MET A 267 -17.08 -6.03 -20.89
N VAL A 268 -16.93 -5.14 -21.87
CA VAL A 268 -16.75 -5.54 -23.27
C VAL A 268 -15.31 -6.03 -23.47
N VAL A 269 -15.15 -7.30 -23.82
CA VAL A 269 -13.84 -7.97 -23.93
C VAL A 269 -13.65 -8.53 -25.34
N ARG A 270 -12.49 -8.28 -25.94
CA ARG A 270 -12.09 -8.83 -27.24
C ARG A 270 -11.51 -10.23 -27.09
N ALA A 271 -11.45 -10.97 -28.19
CA ALA A 271 -10.97 -12.36 -28.22
C ALA A 271 -9.53 -12.56 -27.68
N ASP A 272 -8.70 -11.52 -27.66
CA ASP A 272 -7.34 -11.55 -27.10
C ASP A 272 -7.28 -11.21 -25.61
N GLY A 273 -8.43 -11.06 -24.95
CA GLY A 273 -8.53 -10.76 -23.51
C GLY A 273 -8.46 -9.28 -23.16
N LYS A 274 -8.30 -8.37 -24.14
CA LYS A 274 -8.28 -6.93 -23.88
C LYS A 274 -9.68 -6.38 -23.65
N VAL A 275 -9.79 -5.39 -22.77
CA VAL A 275 -11.04 -4.71 -22.44
C VAL A 275 -11.17 -3.44 -23.27
N ALA A 276 -12.37 -3.18 -23.81
CA ALA A 276 -12.68 -1.94 -24.49
C ALA A 276 -12.80 -0.81 -23.47
N CYS A 277 -12.02 0.24 -23.62
CA CYS A 277 -12.06 1.42 -22.77
C CYS A 277 -12.50 2.63 -23.59
N LYS A 278 -13.61 3.24 -23.18
CA LYS A 278 -14.14 4.48 -23.77
C LYS A 278 -13.23 5.65 -23.44
N ILE A 279 -12.80 6.40 -24.44
CA ILE A 279 -12.00 7.62 -24.28
C ILE A 279 -12.93 8.74 -23.82
N TYR A 280 -12.62 9.32 -22.66
CA TYR A 280 -13.35 10.48 -22.11
C TYR A 280 -12.70 11.79 -22.51
N LYS A 281 -11.37 11.78 -22.62
CA LYS A 281 -10.58 13.00 -22.84
C LYS A 281 -9.19 12.66 -23.33
N THR A 282 -8.66 13.47 -24.23
CA THR A 282 -7.27 13.37 -24.69
C THR A 282 -6.50 14.64 -24.33
N LEU A 283 -5.27 14.49 -23.86
CA LEU A 283 -4.37 15.60 -23.47
C LEU A 283 -2.94 15.29 -23.92
N ARG A 284 -2.11 16.32 -24.08
CA ARG A 284 -0.66 16.13 -24.29
C ARG A 284 -0.04 15.45 -23.07
N ALA A 285 0.72 14.38 -23.29
CA ALA A 285 1.35 13.62 -22.21
C ALA A 285 2.29 14.51 -21.37
N ARG A 286 3.07 15.39 -22.01
CA ARG A 286 3.94 16.37 -21.30
C ARG A 286 3.16 17.29 -20.37
N ARG A 287 1.97 17.74 -20.78
CA ARG A 287 1.12 18.58 -19.92
C ARG A 287 0.69 17.83 -18.66
N LEU A 288 0.39 16.53 -18.77
CA LEU A 288 0.05 15.71 -17.63
C LEU A 288 1.27 15.51 -16.72
N TRP A 289 2.44 15.21 -17.32
CA TRP A 289 3.71 15.09 -16.61
C TRP A 289 4.10 16.36 -15.84
N ASP A 290 4.04 17.53 -16.49
CA ASP A 290 4.35 18.82 -15.86
C ASP A 290 3.44 19.08 -14.66
N MET A 291 2.17 18.68 -14.75
CA MET A 291 1.24 18.81 -13.63
C MET A 291 1.58 17.86 -12.47
N ILE A 292 2.04 16.64 -12.76
CA ILE A 292 2.55 15.72 -11.73
C ILE A 292 3.76 16.36 -11.06
N MET A 293 4.76 16.78 -11.83
CA MET A 293 6.00 17.37 -11.31
C MET A 293 5.73 18.62 -10.45
N ALA A 294 4.84 19.52 -10.91
CA ALA A 294 4.45 20.69 -10.14
C ALA A 294 3.75 20.30 -8.82
N SER A 295 2.83 19.32 -8.85
CA SER A 295 2.17 18.85 -7.62
C SER A 295 3.15 18.20 -6.66
N THR A 296 4.04 17.32 -7.15
CA THR A 296 5.06 16.68 -6.32
C THR A 296 6.03 17.70 -5.72
N TYR A 297 6.40 18.75 -6.46
CA TYR A 297 7.24 19.82 -5.93
C TYR A 297 6.53 20.65 -4.86
N ASP A 298 5.29 21.08 -5.11
CA ASP A 298 4.56 21.99 -4.22
C ASP A 298 3.96 21.28 -2.99
N TYR A 299 3.60 20.00 -3.10
CA TYR A 299 2.81 19.26 -2.09
C TYR A 299 3.42 17.91 -1.70
N ALA A 300 4.61 17.56 -2.20
CA ALA A 300 5.28 16.26 -2.00
C ALA A 300 4.50 15.04 -2.51
N GLU A 301 3.41 15.24 -3.27
CA GLU A 301 2.53 14.20 -3.80
C GLU A 301 1.88 14.60 -5.14
N PRO A 302 1.49 13.64 -6.00
CA PRO A 302 1.63 12.21 -5.81
C PRO A 302 3.06 11.71 -6.04
N GLY A 303 3.38 10.55 -5.44
CA GLY A 303 4.50 9.73 -5.88
C GLY A 303 4.19 9.00 -7.19
N PHE A 304 5.09 8.17 -7.67
CA PHE A 304 4.83 7.29 -8.80
C PHE A 304 5.39 5.89 -8.59
N ILE A 305 4.76 4.93 -9.24
CA ILE A 305 5.14 3.51 -9.28
C ILE A 305 5.19 3.13 -10.75
N LEU A 306 6.33 2.62 -11.22
CA LEU A 306 6.48 2.10 -12.58
C LEU A 306 5.82 0.72 -12.63
N ILE A 307 4.52 0.69 -12.92
CA ILE A 307 3.70 -0.51 -12.69
C ILE A 307 4.06 -1.65 -13.63
N ASP A 308 4.45 -1.36 -14.86
CA ASP A 308 4.84 -2.37 -15.84
C ASP A 308 6.09 -3.12 -15.39
N GLN A 309 7.11 -2.40 -14.89
CA GLN A 309 8.31 -3.02 -14.32
C GLN A 309 8.02 -3.84 -13.06
N VAL A 310 7.10 -3.36 -12.22
CA VAL A 310 6.66 -4.11 -11.04
C VAL A 310 6.03 -5.44 -11.47
N ASN A 311 5.18 -5.44 -12.50
CA ASN A 311 4.52 -6.65 -12.99
C ASN A 311 5.48 -7.58 -13.73
N GLU A 312 6.36 -7.07 -14.59
CA GLU A 312 7.34 -7.87 -15.34
C GLU A 312 8.32 -8.61 -14.40
N LEU A 313 8.75 -7.95 -13.33
CA LEU A 313 9.69 -8.51 -12.36
C LEU A 313 9.00 -9.27 -11.22
N ASN A 314 7.66 -9.35 -11.23
CA ASN A 314 6.91 -10.03 -10.19
C ASN A 314 7.05 -11.55 -10.33
N ASN A 315 7.66 -12.19 -9.34
CA ASN A 315 7.81 -13.65 -9.30
C ASN A 315 6.49 -14.41 -9.05
N ASN A 316 5.37 -13.71 -8.85
CA ASN A 316 4.02 -14.29 -8.70
C ASN A 316 3.15 -14.14 -9.97
N TRP A 317 3.74 -13.92 -11.14
CA TRP A 317 2.98 -13.72 -12.40
C TRP A 317 2.07 -14.90 -12.79
N PHE A 318 2.32 -16.10 -12.25
CA PHE A 318 1.58 -17.34 -12.55
C PHE A 318 0.51 -17.71 -11.49
N CYS A 319 0.43 -16.94 -10.41
CA CYS A 319 -0.39 -17.22 -9.23
C CYS A 319 -1.83 -16.69 -9.37
#